data_AF-A0A2V5ZR81-F1
#
_entry.id   AF-A0A2V5ZR81-F1
#
_cell.length_a   1.000
_cell.length_b   1.000
_cell.length_c   1.000
_cell.angle_alpha   90.00
_cell.angle_beta   90.00
_cell.angle_gamma   90.00
#
_symmetry.space_group_name_H-M   'P 1'
#
loop_
_entity.id
_entity.type
_entity.pdbx_description
1 polymer ?
#
loop_
_entity_poly.entity_id
_entity_poly.type
_entity_poly.pdbx_seq_one_letter_code
_entity_poly.pdbx_strand_id
1 'polypeptide(L)'
;CDVHNTSEVLFRLCANTDPARDTTVIKNPSDSLDHAPSEQNIGSHMGLDATRKLPGENYHRPWPELLNMTDEARALVDKLQAQAR
;
A
#
# COMPACT_ATOMS: atom_id res chain seq x y z
N CYS A 1 -6.49 -2.26 5.75
CA CYS A 1 -5.32 -1.39 5.75
C CYS A 1 -5.64 -0.21 6.63
N ASP A 2 -4.93 -0.08 7.74
CA ASP A 2 -4.88 1.15 8.51
C ASP A 2 -3.97 2.14 7.78
N VAL A 3 -4.53 3.28 7.35
CA VAL A 3 -3.79 4.32 6.61
C VAL A 3 -2.82 5.09 7.50
N HIS A 4 -2.99 5.03 8.83
CA HIS A 4 -2.09 5.66 9.79
C HIS A 4 -0.91 4.75 10.17
N ASN A 5 -0.93 3.48 9.75
CA ASN A 5 0.20 2.56 9.91
C ASN A 5 1.04 2.49 8.63
N THR A 6 2.14 3.22 8.61
CA THR A 6 3.03 3.31 7.44
C THR A 6 3.63 1.97 7.03
N SER A 7 3.89 1.06 7.98
CA SER A 7 4.38 -0.28 7.68
C SER A 7 3.33 -1.12 6.93
N GLU A 8 2.04 -0.99 7.28
CA GLU A 8 0.99 -1.69 6.53
C GLU A 8 0.82 -1.10 5.14
N VAL A 9 0.83 0.24 5.01
CA VAL A 9 0.74 0.92 3.71
C VAL A 9 1.87 0.50 2.79
N LEU A 10 3.12 0.52 3.27
CA LEU A 10 4.28 0.09 2.50
C LEU A 10 4.22 -1.39 2.13
N PHE A 11 3.76 -2.26 3.03
CA PHE A 11 3.56 -3.66 2.72
C PHE A 11 2.57 -3.86 1.57
N ARG A 12 1.41 -3.18 1.60
CA ARG A 12 0.43 -3.25 0.50
C ARG A 12 1.00 -2.72 -0.80
N LEU A 13 1.67 -1.56 -0.75
CA LEU A 13 2.29 -0.97 -1.93
C LEU A 13 3.31 -1.92 -2.58
N CYS A 14 4.24 -2.47 -1.80
CA CYS A 14 5.30 -3.32 -2.35
C CYS A 14 4.83 -4.73 -2.74
N ALA A 15 3.82 -5.28 -2.07
CA ALA A 15 3.36 -6.65 -2.32
C ALA A 15 2.32 -6.74 -3.44
N ASN A 16 1.51 -5.69 -3.65
CA ASN A 16 0.34 -5.76 -4.52
C ASN A 16 0.51 -5.02 -5.87
N THR A 17 1.59 -4.26 -6.03
CA THR A 17 1.75 -3.34 -7.17
C THR A 17 2.68 -3.93 -8.22
N ASP A 18 2.19 -4.04 -9.46
CA ASP A 18 3.02 -4.12 -10.66
C ASP A 18 3.28 -2.68 -11.14
N PRO A 19 4.54 -2.19 -11.12
CA PRO A 19 4.83 -0.79 -11.42
C PRO A 19 4.31 -0.31 -12.77
N ALA A 20 4.29 -1.16 -13.81
CA ALA A 20 3.85 -0.75 -15.13
C ALA A 20 2.32 -0.71 -15.27
N ARG A 21 1.61 -1.65 -14.62
CA ARG A 21 0.15 -1.76 -14.71
C ARG A 21 -0.56 -0.81 -13.74
N ASP A 22 -0.05 -0.69 -12.51
CA ASP A 22 -0.78 -0.11 -11.38
C ASP A 22 -0.33 1.32 -11.04
N THR A 23 0.55 1.91 -11.86
CA THR A 23 0.99 3.29 -11.70
C THR A 23 0.32 4.17 -12.75
N THR A 24 -0.29 5.27 -12.31
CA THR A 24 -0.77 6.33 -13.20
C THR A 24 -0.02 7.62 -12.89
N VAL A 25 0.49 8.27 -13.93
CA VAL A 25 1.13 9.59 -13.81
C VAL A 25 0.37 10.58 -14.71
N ILE A 26 -0.08 11.68 -14.11
CA ILE A 26 -0.77 12.77 -14.82
C ILE A 26 -0.07 14.10 -14.53
N LYS A 27 -0.15 15.05 -15.46
CA LYS A 27 0.33 16.42 -15.27
C LYS A 27 -0.87 17.36 -15.15
N ASN A 28 -0.90 18.18 -14.10
CA ASN A 28 -2.06 18.97 -13.69
C ASN A 28 -1.60 20.08 -12.71
N PRO A 29 -2.50 20.97 -12.24
CA PRO A 29 -2.13 22.01 -11.29
C PRO A 29 -1.49 21.45 -10.02
N SER A 30 -0.46 22.14 -9.53
CA SER A 30 0.23 21.86 -8.26
C SER A 30 0.29 23.12 -7.41
N ASP A 31 0.63 22.97 -6.13
CA ASP A 31 0.80 24.11 -5.23
C ASP A 31 1.88 25.07 -5.74
N SER A 32 1.57 26.36 -5.71
CA SER A 32 2.50 27.46 -5.98
C SER A 32 3.72 27.50 -5.07
N LEU A 33 3.62 26.93 -3.87
CA LEU A 33 4.71 26.87 -2.89
C LEU A 33 5.55 25.59 -3.02
N ASP A 34 5.15 24.66 -3.89
CA ASP A 34 5.94 23.46 -4.16
C ASP A 34 7.07 23.77 -5.15
N HIS A 35 8.30 23.57 -4.70
CA HIS A 35 9.51 23.83 -5.48
C HIS A 35 9.99 22.61 -6.27
N ALA A 36 9.40 21.43 -6.04
CA ALA A 36 9.80 20.20 -6.73
C ALA A 36 9.43 20.16 -8.22
N PRO A 37 8.27 20.70 -8.66
CA PRO A 37 7.93 20.74 -10.08
C PRO A 37 8.87 21.63 -10.91
N SER A 38 9.05 21.28 -12.19
CA SER A 38 9.86 22.08 -13.12
C SER A 38 9.17 23.36 -13.61
N GLU A 39 7.86 23.45 -13.47
CA GLU A 39 7.02 24.58 -13.89
C GLU A 39 6.22 25.10 -12.70
N GLN A 40 6.11 26.42 -12.56
CA GLN A 40 5.35 27.02 -11.47
C GLN A 40 3.85 26.66 -11.59
N ASN A 41 3.23 26.27 -10.48
CA ASN A 41 1.82 25.89 -10.37
C ASN A 41 1.40 24.66 -11.20
N ILE A 42 2.33 23.95 -11.85
CA ILE A 42 2.05 22.78 -12.68
C ILE A 42 3.01 21.65 -12.31
N GLY A 43 2.47 20.54 -11.82
CA GLY A 43 3.25 19.39 -11.37
C GLY A 43 2.71 18.06 -11.89
N SER A 44 3.50 17.00 -11.70
CA SER A 44 3.06 15.64 -11.94
C SER A 44 2.49 15.03 -10.67
N HIS A 45 1.36 14.35 -10.77
CA HIS A 45 0.78 13.56 -9.70
C HIS A 45 0.83 12.08 -10.06
N MET A 46 1.20 11.25 -9.08
CA MET A 46 1.32 9.81 -9.23
C MET A 46 0.27 9.12 -8.36
N GLY A 47 -0.54 8.28 -9.00
CA GLY A 47 -1.43 7.33 -8.32
C GLY A 47 -0.81 5.93 -8.37
N LEU A 48 -0.87 5.23 -7.23
CA LEU A 48 -0.42 3.84 -7.10
C LEU A 48 -1.59 3.01 -6.61
N ASP A 49 -2.04 2.06 -7.41
CA ASP A 49 -3.10 1.13 -7.00
C ASP A 49 -2.50 -0.09 -6.28
N ALA A 50 -2.43 0.02 -4.95
CA ALA A 50 -1.94 -1.03 -4.05
C ALA A 50 -3.03 -2.02 -3.58
N THR A 51 -4.18 -2.08 -4.25
CA THR A 51 -5.29 -2.98 -3.87
C THR A 51 -5.07 -4.43 -4.32
N ARG A 52 -5.85 -5.37 -3.76
CA ARG A 52 -5.87 -6.76 -4.24
C ARG A 52 -6.43 -6.79 -5.66
N LYS A 53 -5.70 -7.40 -6.58
CA LYS A 53 -6.14 -7.46 -7.98
C LYS A 53 -7.23 -8.49 -8.21
N LEU A 54 -8.20 -8.08 -9.02
CA LEU A 54 -9.35 -8.86 -9.44
C LEU A 54 -9.12 -9.45 -10.84
N PRO A 55 -9.81 -10.54 -11.21
CA PRO A 55 -9.72 -11.12 -12.55
C PRO A 55 -10.07 -10.14 -13.68
N GLY A 56 -10.93 -9.14 -13.41
CA GLY A 56 -11.33 -8.12 -14.37
C GLY A 56 -10.24 -7.09 -14.71
N GLU A 57 -9.17 -7.02 -13.92
CA GLU A 57 -8.06 -6.08 -14.12
C GLU A 57 -6.95 -6.68 -15.01
N ASN A 58 -7.30 -7.69 -15.82
CA ASN A 58 -6.36 -8.45 -16.64
C ASN A 58 -5.26 -9.15 -15.81
N TYR A 59 -5.59 -9.53 -14.57
CA TYR A 59 -4.71 -10.29 -13.68
C TYR A 59 -5.08 -11.78 -13.69
N HIS A 60 -4.21 -12.62 -14.24
CA HIS A 60 -4.51 -14.04 -14.49
C HIS A 60 -3.98 -15.01 -13.42
N ARG A 61 -3.17 -14.52 -12.47
CA ARG A 61 -2.63 -15.36 -11.39
C ARG A 61 -3.65 -15.48 -10.25
N PRO A 62 -3.68 -16.59 -9.50
CA PRO A 62 -4.41 -16.62 -8.25
C PRO A 62 -3.83 -15.60 -7.27
N TRP A 63 -4.69 -14.80 -6.66
CA TRP A 63 -4.25 -13.84 -5.65
C TRP A 63 -3.98 -14.56 -4.32
N PRO A 64 -2.81 -14.39 -3.69
CA PRO A 64 -2.51 -15.04 -2.42
C PRO A 64 -3.35 -14.46 -1.28
N GLU A 65 -3.78 -15.31 -0.36
CA GLU A 65 -4.41 -14.88 0.88
C GLU A 65 -3.38 -14.33 1.86
N LEU A 66 -3.78 -13.36 2.69
CA LEU A 66 -2.90 -12.75 3.67
C LEU A 66 -2.59 -13.75 4.79
N LEU A 67 -1.32 -13.89 5.14
CA LEU A 67 -0.92 -14.70 6.28
C LEU A 67 -1.43 -14.07 7.57
N ASN A 68 -2.19 -14.84 8.34
CA ASN A 68 -2.66 -14.45 9.66
C ASN A 68 -2.16 -15.46 10.70
N MET A 69 -1.79 -14.97 11.89
CA MET A 69 -1.57 -15.84 13.04
C MET A 69 -2.90 -16.50 13.44
N THR A 70 -2.86 -17.78 13.78
CA THR A 70 -4.02 -18.47 14.34
C THR A 70 -4.38 -17.88 15.71
N ASP A 71 -5.64 -18.03 16.11
CA ASP A 71 -6.13 -17.49 17.36
C ASP A 71 -5.44 -18.13 18.57
N GLU A 72 -5.09 -19.42 18.48
CA GLU A 72 -4.35 -20.14 19.52
C GLU A 72 -2.93 -19.60 19.68
N ALA A 73 -2.23 -19.38 18.56
CA ALA A 73 -0.88 -18.82 18.57
C ALA A 73 -0.88 -17.39 19.10
N ARG A 74 -1.86 -16.58 18.69
CA ARG A 74 -2.03 -15.21 19.19
C ARG A 74 -2.27 -15.20 20.70
N ALA A 75 -3.20 -16.01 21.19
CA ALA A 75 -3.52 -16.10 22.61
C ALA A 75 -2.32 -16.59 23.45
N LEU A 76 -1.50 -17.49 22.93
CA LEU A 76 -0.27 -17.92 23.59
C LEU A 76 0.74 -16.78 23.70
N VAL A 77 0.99 -16.06 22.60
CA VAL A 77 1.93 -14.94 22.58
C VAL A 77 1.47 -13.82 23.52
N ASP A 78 0.18 -13.50 23.51
CA ASP A 78 -0.39 -12.47 24.40
C ASP A 78 -0.18 -12.83 25.88
N LYS A 79 -0.38 -14.10 26.27
CA LYS A 79 -0.11 -14.59 27.63
C LYS A 79 1.36 -14.46 28.00
N LEU A 80 2.28 -14.86 27.11
CA LEU A 80 3.72 -14.78 27.35
C LEU A 80 4.18 -13.32 27.49
N GLN A 81 3.66 -12.41 26.66
CA GLN A 81 3.97 -10.99 26.73
C GLN A 81 3.44 -10.36 28.03
N ALA A 82 2.26 -10.75 28.50
CA ALA A 82 1.70 -10.26 29.76
C ALA A 82 2.49 -10.72 30.99
N GLN A 83 3.08 -11.93 30.96
CA GLN A 83 3.94 -12.44 32.03
C GLN A 83 5.33 -11.80 32.07
N ALA A 84 5.81 -11.29 30.93
CA ALA A 84 7.10 -10.62 30.81
C ALA A 84 7.04 -9.12 31.14
N ARG A 85 5.84 -8.57 31.36
CA ARG A 85 5.60 -7.20 31.83
C ARG A 85 5.41 -7.20 33.34
#